data_AF-A0A4V6YBS6-F1
#
_entry.id   AF-A0A4V6YBS6-F1
#
_cell.length_a   1.000
_cell.length_b   1.000
_cell.length_c   1.000
_cell.angle_alpha   90.00
_cell.angle_beta   90.00
_cell.angle_gamma   90.00
#
_symmetry.space_group_name_H-M   'P 1'
#
loop_
_entity.id
_entity.type
_entity.pdbx_description
1 polymer ?
#
loop_
_entity_poly.entity_id
_entity_poly.type
_entity_poly.pdbx_seq_one_letter_code
_entity_poly.pdbx_strand_id
1 'polypeptide(L)'
;MQSKKRSSEAALSIPPPQSHKSGRLKYLVENSYLSLETVTFDFEEISTTEFAEVRRRVAEAEIITPLHADLKAVATWFLRRTGCREITYEQKYPESARIADVACVSTGQYAEVGNVEDVTRVYQMLGLDVVSHGSEISSVLRRHPPSDDPSKRGGVRAILSVPFPVEDEYRRAWEVNELEVHTYTLGSKPVSTPNRNHHWWAEEN
;
A
#
# COMPACT_ATOMS: atom_id res chain seq x y z
N MET A 1 -2.19 -22.24 0.38
CA MET A 1 -2.65 -21.10 -0.44
C MET A 1 -2.45 -21.44 -1.90
N GLN A 2 -3.53 -21.70 -2.65
CA GLN A 2 -3.45 -21.69 -4.11
C GLN A 2 -3.57 -20.23 -4.55
N SER A 3 -2.46 -19.64 -4.98
CA SER A 3 -2.48 -18.34 -5.67
C SER A 3 -3.22 -18.52 -6.99
N LYS A 4 -4.53 -18.27 -7.01
CA LYS A 4 -5.22 -18.00 -8.26
C LYS A 4 -4.78 -16.61 -8.70
N LYS A 5 -4.07 -16.50 -9.83
CA LYS A 5 -3.80 -15.21 -10.48
C LYS A 5 -5.13 -14.62 -10.96
N ARG A 6 -5.81 -13.83 -10.13
CA ARG A 6 -6.81 -12.85 -10.57
C ARG A 6 -6.13 -11.52 -10.90
N SER A 7 -6.83 -10.70 -11.69
CA SER A 7 -6.24 -9.71 -12.59
C SER A 7 -5.70 -8.48 -11.86
N SER A 8 -4.41 -8.19 -12.06
CA SER A 8 -3.75 -6.92 -11.71
C SER A 8 -4.48 -5.68 -12.27
N GLU A 9 -5.38 -5.84 -13.23
CA GLU A 9 -6.19 -4.75 -13.77
C GLU A 9 -7.11 -4.16 -12.71
N ALA A 10 -7.70 -4.97 -11.81
CA ALA A 10 -8.54 -4.49 -10.72
C ALA A 10 -7.75 -3.55 -9.80
N ALA A 11 -6.59 -4.01 -9.32
CA ALA A 11 -5.66 -3.24 -8.48
C ALA A 11 -5.25 -1.89 -9.11
N LEU A 12 -5.07 -1.88 -10.44
CA LEU A 12 -4.71 -0.70 -11.20
C LEU A 12 -5.91 0.19 -11.55
N SER A 13 -7.14 -0.33 -11.40
CA SER A 13 -8.40 0.35 -11.72
C SER A 13 -9.21 0.81 -10.50
N ILE A 14 -8.90 0.34 -9.29
CA ILE A 14 -9.58 0.73 -8.05
C ILE A 14 -9.26 2.23 -7.75
N PRO A 15 -10.25 3.17 -7.78
CA PRO A 15 -10.02 4.57 -8.18
C PRO A 15 -10.55 5.65 -7.19
N PRO A 16 -10.50 6.94 -7.58
CA PRO A 16 -11.70 7.78 -7.49
C PRO A 16 -12.24 8.25 -8.87
N PRO A 17 -13.51 8.71 -8.95
CA PRO A 17 -14.37 8.73 -10.15
C PRO A 17 -14.01 9.71 -11.29
N GLN A 18 -12.88 10.42 -11.25
CA GLN A 18 -12.66 11.56 -12.16
C GLN A 18 -11.22 11.84 -12.59
N SER A 19 -10.23 10.96 -12.44
CA SER A 19 -8.85 11.38 -12.74
C SER A 19 -7.99 10.40 -13.52
N HIS A 20 -7.26 10.96 -14.49
CA HIS A 20 -6.16 10.41 -15.31
C HIS A 20 -5.03 9.69 -14.53
N LYS A 21 -5.15 9.47 -13.21
CA LYS A 21 -4.06 9.08 -12.30
C LYS A 21 -3.81 7.58 -12.19
N SER A 22 -4.69 6.71 -12.70
CA SER A 22 -4.40 5.26 -12.80
C SER A 22 -3.32 4.93 -13.83
N GLY A 23 -3.19 5.75 -14.89
CA GLY A 23 -2.22 5.53 -15.96
C GLY A 23 -0.76 5.55 -15.49
N ARG A 24 -0.44 6.39 -14.49
CA ARG A 24 0.92 6.48 -13.94
C ARG A 24 1.30 5.21 -13.18
N LEU A 25 0.42 4.74 -12.28
CA LEU A 25 0.66 3.52 -11.53
C LEU A 25 0.77 2.30 -12.47
N LYS A 26 -0.14 2.21 -13.43
CA LYS A 26 -0.12 1.21 -14.50
C LYS A 26 1.21 1.23 -15.26
N TYR A 27 1.64 2.40 -15.73
CA TYR A 27 2.92 2.54 -16.43
C TYR A 27 4.09 2.04 -15.60
N LEU A 28 4.15 2.39 -14.31
CA LEU A 28 5.28 2.00 -13.44
C LEU A 28 5.35 0.48 -13.24
N VAL A 29 4.20 -0.19 -13.13
CA VAL A 29 4.12 -1.66 -13.07
C VAL A 29 4.52 -2.28 -14.41
N GLU A 30 3.93 -1.82 -15.52
CA GLU A 30 4.22 -2.33 -16.87
C GLU A 30 5.69 -2.14 -17.28
N ASN A 31 6.33 -1.06 -16.81
CA ASN A 31 7.74 -0.75 -17.06
C ASN A 31 8.69 -1.27 -15.97
N SER A 32 8.20 -2.13 -15.07
CA SER A 32 9.00 -2.82 -14.03
C SER A 32 9.70 -1.88 -13.02
N TYR A 33 9.22 -0.64 -12.87
CA TYR A 33 9.65 0.25 -11.78
C TYR A 33 8.98 -0.14 -10.46
N LEU A 34 7.77 -0.69 -10.53
CA LEU A 34 7.07 -1.33 -9.43
C LEU A 34 6.79 -2.79 -9.78
N SER A 35 6.69 -3.63 -8.75
CA SER A 35 6.10 -4.95 -8.84
C SER A 35 4.79 -4.96 -8.07
N LEU A 36 3.78 -5.60 -8.66
CA LEU A 36 2.45 -5.75 -8.08
C LEU A 36 2.14 -7.24 -7.95
N GLU A 37 1.87 -7.67 -6.73
CA GLU A 37 1.31 -8.98 -6.43
C GLU A 37 -0.12 -8.83 -5.94
N THR A 38 -1.04 -9.67 -6.41
CA THR A 38 -2.41 -9.73 -5.90
C THR A 38 -2.64 -11.11 -5.31
N VAL A 39 -3.00 -11.14 -4.04
CA VAL A 39 -3.36 -12.34 -3.32
C VAL A 39 -4.84 -12.31 -3.03
N THR A 40 -5.51 -13.39 -3.42
CA THR A 40 -6.93 -13.58 -3.21
C THR A 40 -7.14 -14.72 -2.22
N PHE A 41 -8.10 -14.58 -1.31
CA PHE A 41 -8.46 -15.59 -0.32
C PHE A 41 -9.94 -15.50 0.06
N ASP A 42 -10.49 -16.62 0.53
CA ASP A 42 -11.84 -16.67 1.06
C ASP A 42 -11.88 -16.09 2.47
N PHE A 43 -12.95 -15.35 2.82
CA PHE A 43 -13.06 -14.73 4.15
C PHE A 43 -13.01 -15.76 5.28
N GLU A 44 -13.50 -16.99 5.05
CA GLU A 44 -13.47 -18.09 6.01
C GLU A 44 -12.04 -18.50 6.43
N GLU A 45 -11.01 -18.13 5.66
CA GLU A 45 -9.60 -18.36 6.03
C GLU A 45 -9.11 -17.43 7.15
N ILE A 46 -9.84 -16.36 7.44
CA ILE A 46 -9.52 -15.40 8.49
C ILE A 46 -10.05 -15.97 9.82
N SER A 47 -9.16 -16.56 10.61
CA SER A 47 -9.48 -17.22 11.88
C SER A 47 -10.39 -16.37 12.79
N THR A 48 -11.55 -16.90 13.12
CA THR A 48 -12.69 -16.13 13.64
C THR A 48 -12.53 -15.59 15.06
N THR A 49 -11.65 -16.15 15.90
CA THR A 49 -11.38 -15.63 17.26
C THR A 49 -10.33 -14.53 17.28
N GLU A 50 -9.21 -14.73 16.58
CA GLU A 50 -8.13 -13.75 16.46
C GLU A 50 -8.61 -12.49 15.71
N PHE A 51 -9.41 -12.67 14.67
CA PHE A 51 -10.03 -11.56 13.95
C PHE A 51 -11.01 -10.78 14.84
N ALA A 52 -11.81 -11.47 15.65
CA ALA A 52 -12.71 -10.81 16.60
C ALA A 52 -11.94 -10.01 17.66
N GLU A 53 -10.79 -10.50 18.14
CA GLU A 53 -9.92 -9.76 19.06
C GLU A 53 -9.31 -8.52 18.41
N VAL A 54 -8.77 -8.66 17.20
CA VAL A 54 -8.22 -7.53 16.45
C VAL A 54 -9.31 -6.49 16.18
N ARG A 55 -10.49 -6.93 15.73
CA ARG A 55 -11.65 -6.05 15.51
C ARG A 55 -12.03 -5.28 16.76
N ARG A 56 -12.02 -5.90 17.95
CA ARG A 56 -12.28 -5.20 19.22
C ARG A 56 -11.21 -4.16 19.53
N ARG A 57 -9.93 -4.52 19.43
CA ARG A 57 -8.81 -3.57 19.67
C ARG A 57 -8.84 -2.38 18.71
N VAL A 58 -9.21 -2.65 17.48
CA VAL A 58 -9.34 -1.67 16.40
C VAL A 58 -10.58 -0.80 16.64
N ALA A 59 -11.72 -1.37 17.04
CA ALA A 59 -12.93 -0.61 17.41
C ALA A 59 -12.79 0.20 18.72
N GLU A 60 -11.86 -0.17 19.60
CA GLU A 60 -11.49 0.60 20.81
C GLU A 60 -10.55 1.77 20.49
N ALA A 61 -9.88 1.75 19.33
CA ALA A 61 -9.22 2.93 18.77
C ALA A 61 -10.27 3.78 18.04
N GLU A 62 -10.11 5.11 18.03
CA GLU A 62 -11.07 6.09 17.46
C GLU A 62 -11.28 5.93 15.94
N ILE A 63 -11.94 4.87 15.50
CA ILE A 63 -12.09 4.54 14.08
C ILE A 63 -13.39 5.10 13.52
N ILE A 64 -13.25 5.64 12.32
CA ILE A 64 -14.26 6.42 11.60
C ILE A 64 -15.50 5.57 11.26
N THR A 65 -15.36 4.27 10.96
CA THR A 65 -16.51 3.35 10.73
C THR A 65 -16.20 1.88 11.11
N PRO A 66 -17.21 1.06 11.46
CA PRO A 66 -17.04 -0.39 11.68
C PRO A 66 -16.42 -1.12 10.48
N LEU A 67 -16.79 -0.72 9.26
CA LEU A 67 -16.25 -1.29 8.03
C LEU A 67 -14.73 -1.07 7.92
N HIS A 68 -14.27 0.14 8.24
CA HIS A 68 -12.84 0.46 8.24
C HIS A 68 -12.09 -0.40 9.26
N ALA A 69 -12.67 -0.63 10.44
CA ALA A 69 -12.11 -1.52 11.46
C ALA A 69 -11.94 -2.96 10.95
N ASP A 70 -12.93 -3.47 10.21
CA ASP A 70 -12.90 -4.82 9.67
C ASP A 70 -11.80 -4.98 8.60
N LEU A 71 -11.61 -3.98 7.73
CA LEU A 71 -10.53 -4.02 6.74
C LEU A 71 -9.13 -3.90 7.38
N LYS A 72 -8.98 -3.12 8.47
CA LYS A 72 -7.73 -3.11 9.26
C LYS A 72 -7.44 -4.47 9.89
N ALA A 73 -8.49 -5.18 10.32
CA ALA A 73 -8.33 -6.53 10.84
C ALA A 73 -7.89 -7.52 9.74
N VAL A 74 -8.40 -7.38 8.51
CA VAL A 74 -7.93 -8.16 7.35
C VAL A 74 -6.45 -7.87 7.07
N ALA A 75 -6.06 -6.60 7.01
CA ALA A 75 -4.66 -6.20 6.79
C ALA A 75 -3.73 -6.76 7.90
N THR A 76 -4.18 -6.70 9.16
CA THR A 76 -3.46 -7.25 10.31
C THR A 76 -3.24 -8.75 10.18
N TRP A 77 -4.29 -9.51 9.85
CA TRP A 77 -4.19 -10.95 9.61
C TRP A 77 -3.21 -11.27 8.48
N PHE A 78 -3.30 -10.53 7.37
CA PHE A 78 -2.43 -10.74 6.23
C PHE A 78 -0.95 -10.51 6.59
N LEU A 79 -0.64 -9.41 7.28
CA LEU A 79 0.72 -9.10 7.74
C LEU A 79 1.25 -10.17 8.71
N ARG A 80 0.40 -10.72 9.59
CA ARG A 80 0.79 -11.83 10.48
C ARG A 80 1.14 -13.09 9.70
N ARG A 81 0.40 -13.43 8.65
CA ARG A 81 0.74 -14.56 7.75
C ARG A 81 2.08 -14.36 7.05
N THR A 82 2.50 -13.12 6.80
CA THR A 82 3.83 -12.82 6.24
C THR A 82 4.95 -12.79 7.30
N GLY A 83 4.67 -13.23 8.53
CA GLY A 83 5.65 -13.34 9.61
C GLY A 83 5.77 -12.11 10.51
N CYS A 84 4.91 -11.10 10.34
CA CYS A 84 4.89 -9.95 11.23
C CYS A 84 4.39 -10.33 12.63
N ARG A 85 5.15 -9.98 13.67
CA ARG A 85 4.77 -10.23 15.07
C ARG A 85 4.22 -9.00 15.79
N GLU A 86 4.65 -7.81 15.36
CA GLU A 86 4.32 -6.53 16.00
C GLU A 86 3.59 -5.64 15.01
N ILE A 87 2.31 -5.42 15.28
CA ILE A 87 1.43 -4.62 14.44
C ILE A 87 1.21 -3.27 15.11
N THR A 88 1.37 -2.21 14.33
CA THR A 88 1.08 -0.83 14.73
C THR A 88 -0.06 -0.30 13.88
N TYR A 89 -0.95 0.47 14.49
CA TYR A 89 -2.05 1.14 13.79
C TYR A 89 -1.74 2.63 13.68
N GLU A 90 -2.27 3.29 12.66
CA GLU A 90 -2.03 4.73 12.42
C GLU A 90 -0.55 5.09 12.40
N GLN A 91 0.26 4.27 11.74
CA GLN A 91 1.69 4.47 11.70
C GLN A 91 2.08 5.50 10.65
N LYS A 92 2.77 6.56 11.07
CA LYS A 92 3.36 7.53 10.15
C LYS A 92 4.42 6.86 9.26
N TYR A 93 4.35 7.14 7.96
CA TYR A 93 5.39 6.71 7.02
C TYR A 93 6.73 7.40 7.30
N PRO A 94 7.86 6.70 7.10
CA PRO A 94 9.18 7.35 7.12
C PRO A 94 9.22 8.54 6.16
N GLU A 95 9.76 9.66 6.62
CA GLU A 95 10.01 10.87 5.81
C GLU A 95 8.76 11.41 5.06
N SER A 96 7.56 11.13 5.58
CA SER A 96 6.29 11.50 4.98
C SER A 96 5.30 11.93 6.06
N ALA A 97 4.45 12.93 5.77
CA ALA A 97 3.38 13.35 6.68
C ALA A 97 2.20 12.35 6.68
N ARG A 98 2.20 11.37 5.79
CA ARG A 98 1.11 10.38 5.66
C ARG A 98 1.14 9.36 6.78
N ILE A 99 -0.02 8.76 7.01
CA ILE A 99 -0.26 7.74 8.01
C ILE A 99 -0.81 6.51 7.29
N ALA A 100 -0.26 5.34 7.57
CA ALA A 100 -0.80 4.06 7.16
C ALA A 100 -1.77 3.54 8.22
N ASP A 101 -2.84 2.88 7.77
CA ASP A 101 -3.84 2.29 8.67
C ASP A 101 -3.25 1.19 9.56
N VAL A 102 -2.42 0.33 8.97
CA VAL A 102 -1.77 -0.79 9.66
C VAL A 102 -0.33 -0.90 9.18
N ALA A 103 0.62 -1.14 10.07
CA ALA A 103 2.01 -1.34 9.70
C ALA A 103 2.68 -2.45 10.50
N CYS A 104 3.63 -3.09 9.85
CA CYS A 104 4.68 -3.88 10.46
C CYS A 104 6.00 -3.15 10.27
N VAL A 105 6.35 -2.28 11.21
CA VAL A 105 7.53 -1.39 11.09
C VAL A 105 8.82 -2.21 10.99
N SER A 106 8.91 -3.31 11.73
CA SER A 106 10.10 -4.19 11.74
C SER A 106 10.38 -4.85 10.40
N THR A 107 9.36 -5.10 9.57
CA THR A 107 9.51 -5.66 8.22
C THR A 107 9.38 -4.63 7.10
N GLY A 108 9.03 -3.38 7.45
CA GLY A 108 8.81 -2.29 6.49
C GLY A 108 7.54 -2.46 5.64
N GLN A 109 6.53 -3.16 6.14
CA GLN A 109 5.28 -3.38 5.40
C GLN A 109 4.19 -2.47 5.97
N TYR A 110 3.51 -1.72 5.10
CA TYR A 110 2.48 -0.75 5.47
C TYR A 110 1.23 -1.04 4.67
N ALA A 111 0.05 -0.88 5.25
CA ALA A 111 -1.23 -1.19 4.63
C ALA A 111 -2.16 0.03 4.67
N GLU A 112 -2.81 0.27 3.54
CA GLU A 112 -3.89 1.23 3.33
C GLU A 112 -5.17 0.42 3.05
N VAL A 113 -6.28 0.76 3.71
CA VAL A 113 -7.51 -0.02 3.62
C VAL A 113 -8.71 0.82 3.18
N GLY A 114 -9.66 0.20 2.45
CA GLY A 114 -10.93 0.84 2.07
C GLY A 114 -10.97 1.40 0.64
N ASN A 115 -11.76 2.46 0.43
CA ASN A 115 -11.73 3.24 -0.81
C ASN A 115 -10.49 4.13 -0.79
N VAL A 116 -9.37 3.56 -1.20
CA VAL A 116 -8.09 4.26 -1.17
C VAL A 116 -7.97 5.13 -2.41
N GLU A 117 -8.50 6.35 -2.36
CA GLU A 117 -8.39 7.33 -3.46
C GLU A 117 -6.92 7.62 -3.85
N ASP A 118 -5.99 7.30 -2.95
CA ASP A 118 -4.59 7.73 -3.01
C ASP A 118 -3.58 6.58 -3.18
N VAL A 119 -4.02 5.37 -3.58
CA VAL A 119 -3.09 4.28 -4.02
C VAL A 119 -2.21 4.78 -5.16
N THR A 120 -2.69 5.76 -5.92
CA THR A 120 -1.90 6.44 -6.97
C THR A 120 -0.63 7.11 -6.46
N ARG A 121 -0.39 7.22 -5.15
CA ARG A 121 0.87 7.73 -4.57
C ARG A 121 1.74 6.64 -3.95
N VAL A 122 1.43 5.36 -4.18
CA VAL A 122 2.24 4.23 -3.71
C VAL A 122 3.71 4.32 -4.11
N TYR A 123 4.00 4.81 -5.32
CA TYR A 123 5.37 5.03 -5.76
C TYR A 123 6.10 6.06 -4.89
N GLN A 124 5.42 7.09 -4.41
CA GLN A 124 6.01 8.10 -3.53
C GLN A 124 6.38 7.52 -2.16
N MET A 125 5.48 6.68 -1.62
CA MET A 125 5.68 6.00 -0.33
C MET A 125 6.78 4.95 -0.40
N LEU A 126 6.97 4.33 -1.57
CA LEU A 126 8.11 3.45 -1.87
C LEU A 126 9.39 4.21 -2.25
N GLY A 127 9.42 5.54 -2.09
CA GLY A 127 10.62 6.34 -2.32
C GLY A 127 10.96 6.58 -3.80
N LEU A 128 9.97 6.57 -4.68
CA LEU A 128 10.11 7.00 -6.08
C LEU A 128 9.54 8.40 -6.28
N ASP A 129 10.23 9.19 -7.09
CA ASP A 129 9.71 10.42 -7.65
C ASP A 129 9.48 10.28 -9.15
N VAL A 130 8.35 10.79 -9.65
CA VAL A 130 7.90 10.58 -11.02
C VAL A 130 7.72 11.93 -11.68
N VAL A 131 8.63 12.24 -12.59
CA VAL A 131 8.58 13.46 -13.40
C VAL A 131 7.76 13.16 -14.66
N SER A 132 6.78 14.02 -14.93
CA SER A 132 5.93 13.91 -16.12
C SER A 132 5.95 15.20 -16.92
N HIS A 133 5.83 15.07 -18.24
CA HIS A 133 5.59 16.16 -19.17
C HIS A 133 4.25 15.91 -19.85
N GLY A 134 3.23 16.70 -19.49
CA GLY A 134 1.85 16.41 -19.89
C GLY A 134 1.37 15.07 -19.30
N SER A 135 0.85 14.19 -20.16
CA SER A 135 0.40 12.84 -19.79
C SER A 135 1.50 11.79 -19.77
N GLU A 136 2.70 12.12 -20.25
CA GLU A 136 3.80 11.16 -20.38
C GLU A 136 4.75 11.22 -19.19
N ILE A 137 5.29 10.06 -18.80
CA ILE A 137 6.34 9.97 -17.78
C ILE A 137 7.69 10.20 -18.46
N SER A 138 8.36 11.29 -18.09
CA SER A 138 9.67 11.64 -18.64
C SER A 138 10.81 10.96 -17.88
N SER A 139 10.70 10.81 -16.56
CA SER A 139 11.70 10.13 -15.76
C SER A 139 11.12 9.60 -14.44
N VAL A 140 11.74 8.53 -13.95
CA VAL A 140 11.47 7.95 -12.65
C VAL A 140 12.78 7.95 -11.86
N LEU A 141 12.77 8.63 -10.72
CA LEU A 141 13.95 8.88 -9.91
C LEU A 141 13.76 8.30 -8.51
N ARG A 142 14.85 8.07 -7.80
CA ARG A 142 14.80 7.86 -6.35
C ARG A 142 14.44 9.16 -5.67
N ARG A 143 13.56 9.10 -4.69
CA ARG A 143 13.27 10.24 -3.82
C ARG A 143 14.41 10.51 -2.83
N HIS A 144 15.09 9.46 -2.38
CA HIS A 144 16.15 9.53 -1.37
C HIS A 144 17.46 8.86 -1.85
N PRO A 145 18.64 9.29 -1.38
CA PRO A 145 19.92 8.64 -1.65
C PRO A 145 19.93 7.15 -1.26
N PRO A 146 20.84 6.35 -1.83
CA PRO A 146 21.25 5.09 -1.20
C PRO A 146 21.89 5.41 0.15
N SER A 147 21.18 5.14 1.24
CA SER A 147 21.75 5.15 2.60
C SER A 147 22.20 3.75 2.99
N ASP A 148 23.23 3.60 3.83
CA ASP A 148 23.61 2.29 4.39
C ASP A 148 22.69 1.84 5.53
N ASP A 149 21.94 2.79 6.10
CA ASP A 149 20.90 2.53 7.10
C ASP A 149 19.58 2.13 6.39
N PRO A 150 19.07 0.89 6.60
CA PRO A 150 17.83 0.42 5.99
C PRO A 150 16.61 1.31 6.30
N SER A 151 16.60 1.98 7.46
CA SER A 151 15.52 2.91 7.85
C SER A 151 15.56 4.23 7.07
N LYS A 152 16.76 4.65 6.63
CA LYS A 152 17.01 5.85 5.80
C LYS A 152 16.98 5.58 4.30
N ARG A 153 16.80 4.32 3.88
CA ARG A 153 16.50 3.94 2.48
C ARG A 153 15.04 4.20 2.10
N GLY A 154 14.31 4.94 2.94
CA GLY A 154 12.87 5.12 2.88
C GLY A 154 12.08 4.13 3.74
N GLY A 155 12.71 3.16 4.42
CA GLY A 155 12.12 2.27 5.46
C GLY A 155 10.94 1.37 5.04
N VAL A 156 10.30 1.66 3.92
CA VAL A 156 9.12 1.02 3.37
C VAL A 156 9.56 0.03 2.31
N ARG A 157 9.23 -1.24 2.52
CA ARG A 157 9.51 -2.35 1.59
C ARG A 157 8.31 -2.72 0.76
N ALA A 158 7.11 -2.60 1.33
CA ALA A 158 5.88 -2.91 0.65
C ALA A 158 4.74 -2.01 1.13
N ILE A 159 3.87 -1.64 0.19
CA ILE A 159 2.58 -1.02 0.47
C ILE A 159 1.49 -2.01 0.08
N LEU A 160 0.65 -2.35 1.03
CA LEU A 160 -0.49 -3.22 0.87
C LEU A 160 -1.73 -2.35 0.69
N SER A 161 -2.57 -2.69 -0.28
CA SER A 161 -3.89 -2.12 -0.44
C SER A 161 -4.90 -3.22 -0.22
N VAL A 162 -5.79 -3.03 0.74
CA VAL A 162 -6.95 -3.89 0.97
C VAL A 162 -8.19 -3.12 0.53
N PRO A 163 -8.56 -3.21 -0.76
CA PRO A 163 -9.65 -2.42 -1.29
C PRO A 163 -10.99 -2.82 -0.68
N PHE A 164 -11.88 -1.85 -0.64
CA PHE A 164 -13.30 -2.13 -0.41
C PHE A 164 -13.97 -2.60 -1.72
N PRO A 165 -14.91 -3.57 -1.69
CA PRO A 165 -15.61 -4.01 -2.89
C PRO A 165 -16.49 -2.89 -3.47
N VAL A 166 -16.11 -2.36 -4.64
CA VAL A 166 -16.69 -1.13 -5.22
C VAL A 166 -18.17 -1.27 -5.59
N GLU A 167 -18.70 -2.48 -5.73
CA GLU A 167 -20.08 -2.69 -6.21
C GLU A 167 -21.18 -2.32 -5.19
N ASP A 168 -20.85 -2.15 -3.90
CA ASP A 168 -21.81 -1.70 -2.88
C ASP A 168 -21.08 -1.18 -1.62
N GLU A 169 -21.07 0.14 -1.42
CA GLU A 169 -20.40 0.85 -0.29
C GLU A 169 -20.90 0.46 1.11
N TYR A 170 -22.04 -0.24 1.19
CA TYR A 170 -22.60 -0.74 2.45
C TYR A 170 -22.37 -2.24 2.64
N ARG A 171 -22.00 -2.97 1.58
CA ARG A 171 -21.70 -4.40 1.67
C ARG A 171 -20.41 -4.61 2.44
N ARG A 172 -20.55 -5.32 3.54
CA ARG A 172 -19.39 -5.61 4.38
C ARG A 172 -18.46 -6.60 3.68
N ALA A 173 -17.17 -6.53 4.00
CA ALA A 173 -16.14 -7.42 3.45
C ALA A 173 -16.40 -8.93 3.68
N TRP A 174 -17.33 -9.31 4.57
CA TRP A 174 -17.78 -10.69 4.78
C TRP A 174 -19.09 -11.05 4.05
N GLU A 175 -19.73 -10.08 3.41
CA GLU A 175 -20.86 -10.31 2.49
C GLU A 175 -20.35 -10.61 1.07
N VAL A 176 -19.05 -10.38 0.83
CA VAL A 176 -18.30 -10.95 -0.30
C VAL A 176 -17.58 -12.23 0.14
N ASN A 177 -17.66 -13.26 -0.69
CA ASN A 177 -17.04 -14.55 -0.40
C ASN A 177 -15.51 -14.52 -0.52
N GLU A 178 -14.99 -13.59 -1.31
CA GLU A 178 -13.59 -13.55 -1.74
C GLU A 178 -13.03 -12.13 -1.54
N LEU A 179 -11.84 -12.02 -0.94
CA LEU A 179 -11.12 -10.77 -0.73
C LEU A 179 -9.79 -10.75 -1.47
N GLU A 180 -9.36 -9.55 -1.85
CA GLU A 180 -8.08 -9.31 -2.50
C GLU A 180 -7.19 -8.40 -1.64
N VAL A 181 -5.90 -8.70 -1.64
CA VAL A 181 -4.86 -7.83 -1.09
C VAL A 181 -3.83 -7.59 -2.18
N HIS A 182 -3.60 -6.33 -2.51
CA HIS A 182 -2.61 -5.90 -3.49
C HIS A 182 -1.35 -5.47 -2.77
N THR A 183 -0.21 -6.06 -3.13
CA THR A 183 1.10 -5.72 -2.56
C THR A 183 1.96 -5.06 -3.63
N TYR A 184 2.29 -3.80 -3.39
CA TYR A 184 3.19 -3.01 -4.22
C TYR A 184 4.59 -2.98 -3.62
N THR A 185 5.59 -3.29 -4.43
CA THR A 185 7.01 -3.25 -4.07
C THR A 185 7.82 -2.56 -5.17
N LEU A 186 9.09 -2.23 -4.89
CA LEU A 186 10.00 -1.77 -5.94
C LEU A 186 10.22 -2.90 -6.97
N GLY A 187 10.17 -2.53 -8.25
CA GLY A 187 10.38 -3.46 -9.36
C GLY A 187 11.86 -3.69 -9.67
N SER A 188 12.12 -4.48 -10.71
CA SER A 188 13.48 -4.86 -11.12
C SER A 188 14.23 -3.74 -11.85
N LYS A 189 13.52 -2.75 -12.41
CA LYS A 189 14.15 -1.65 -13.14
C LYS A 189 14.80 -0.67 -12.17
N PRO A 190 16.13 -0.48 -12.20
CA PRO A 190 16.80 0.44 -11.31
C PRO A 190 16.43 1.88 -11.66
N VAL A 191 16.27 2.70 -10.61
CA VAL A 191 16.03 4.14 -10.73
C VAL A 191 17.27 4.92 -10.34
N SER A 192 17.57 5.95 -11.13
CA SER A 192 18.69 6.86 -10.88
C SER A 192 18.39 7.79 -9.70
N THR A 193 19.45 8.20 -9.00
CA THR A 193 19.33 9.24 -7.96
C THR A 193 19.27 10.61 -8.65
N PRO A 194 18.42 11.55 -8.19
CA PRO A 194 18.41 12.91 -8.68
C PRO A 194 19.80 13.55 -8.52
N ASN A 195 20.15 14.49 -9.39
CA ASN A 195 21.37 15.26 -9.24
C ASN A 195 21.35 15.98 -7.87
N ARG A 196 22.48 15.99 -7.14
CA ARG A 196 22.61 16.59 -5.79
C ARG A 196 22.21 18.07 -5.70
N ASN A 197 22.08 18.75 -6.84
CA ASN A 197 21.65 20.14 -6.94
C ASN A 197 20.12 20.32 -7.03
N HIS A 198 19.33 19.24 -6.93
CA HIS A 198 17.87 19.34 -6.93
C HIS A 198 17.37 19.88 -5.57
N HIS A 199 16.41 20.80 -5.58
CA HIS A 199 15.94 21.57 -4.41
C HIS A 199 15.43 20.75 -3.21
N TRP A 200 15.24 19.43 -3.36
CA TRP A 200 14.83 18.51 -2.30
C TRP A 200 16.02 18.04 -1.45
N TRP A 201 17.25 18.34 -1.88
CA TRP A 201 18.51 18.11 -1.15
C TRP A 201 19.02 19.36 -0.44
N ALA A 202 18.27 20.47 -0.52
CA ALA A 202 18.64 21.71 0.12
C ALA A 202 18.31 21.65 1.62
N GLU A 203 19.37 21.42 2.39
CA GLU A 203 19.65 21.95 3.73
C GLU A 203 18.99 21.24 4.93
N GLU A 204 19.66 20.18 5.41
CA GLU A 204 20.01 20.17 6.84
C GLU A 204 21.15 21.19 7.01
N ASN A 205 20.80 22.39 7.47
CA ASN A 205 21.72 23.32 8.14
C ASN A 205 21.55 23.14 9.65
#